data_AF-I3IBD9-F1
#
_entry.id   AF-I3IBD9-F1
#
_cell.length_a   1.000
_cell.length_b   1.000
_cell.length_c   1.000
_cell.angle_alpha   90.00
_cell.angle_beta   90.00
_cell.angle_gamma   90.00
#
_symmetry.space_group_name_H-M   'P 1'
#
loop_
_entity.id
_entity.type
_entity.pdbx_description
1 polymer ?
#
loop_
_entity_poly.entity_id
_entity_poly.type
_entity_poly.pdbx_seq_one_letter_code
_entity_poly.pdbx_strand_id
1 'polypeptide(L)'
;MYPRIVWGGLWGFLFLLPIYASSIFARSFVIALIPTLITLFVFFPFYEGKGVAGLSLGILTPFLVFFFFWIWSLTAAISLRVS
;
A
#
# COMPACT_ATOMS: atom_id res chain seq x y z
N MET A 1 12.18 -14.34 4.89
CA MET A 1 12.26 -13.84 3.49
C MET A 1 11.02 -14.18 2.68
N TYR A 2 10.52 -15.42 2.73
CA TYR A 2 9.30 -15.87 2.04
C TYR A 2 8.06 -14.96 2.20
N PRO A 3 7.70 -14.45 3.40
CA PRO A 3 6.48 -13.65 3.54
C PRO A 3 6.56 -12.31 2.79
N ARG A 4 7.75 -11.67 2.75
CA ARG A 4 7.92 -10.33 2.17
C ARG A 4 7.78 -10.33 0.65
N ILE A 5 8.25 -11.39 0.00
CA ILE A 5 8.14 -11.56 -1.45
C ILE A 5 6.69 -11.81 -1.85
N VAL A 6 5.99 -12.68 -1.10
CA VAL A 6 4.56 -12.95 -1.34
C VAL A 6 3.73 -11.68 -1.16
N TRP A 7 4.00 -10.89 -0.12
CA TRP A 7 3.31 -9.62 0.10
C TRP A 7 3.56 -8.60 -1.02
N GLY A 8 4.80 -8.46 -1.49
CA GLY A 8 5.12 -7.58 -2.62
C GLY A 8 4.45 -8.03 -3.92
N GLY A 9 4.47 -9.34 -4.21
CA GLY A 9 3.83 -9.91 -5.41
C GLY A 9 2.30 -9.80 -5.38
N LEU A 10 1.68 -10.06 -4.23
CA LEU A 10 0.23 -9.95 -4.04
C LEU A 10 -0.27 -8.55 -4.39
N TRP A 11 0.38 -7.51 -3.86
CA TRP A 11 0.03 -6.14 -4.18
C TRP A 11 0.48 -5.73 -5.58
N GLY A 12 1.54 -6.33 -6.11
CA GLY A 12 1.99 -6.14 -7.49
C GLY A 12 0.92 -6.48 -8.53
N PHE A 13 0.06 -7.46 -8.26
CA PHE A 13 -1.06 -7.80 -9.16
C PHE A 13 -2.07 -6.65 -9.35
N LEU A 14 -2.15 -5.70 -8.41
CA LEU A 14 -3.00 -4.52 -8.57
C LEU A 14 -2.59 -3.66 -9.77
N PHE A 15 -1.33 -3.74 -10.21
CA PHE A 15 -0.86 -3.06 -11.41
C PHE A 15 -1.37 -3.69 -12.71
N LEU A 16 -1.86 -4.92 -12.69
CA LEU A 16 -2.50 -5.53 -13.85
C LEU A 16 -3.94 -5.02 -14.07
N LEU A 17 -4.56 -4.45 -13.04
CA LEU A 17 -5.90 -3.91 -13.16
C LEU A 17 -5.89 -2.68 -14.09
N PRO A 18 -6.89 -2.53 -14.98
CA PRO A 18 -7.03 -1.38 -15.86
C PRO A 18 -7.52 -0.16 -15.07
N ILE A 19 -6.67 0.36 -14.17
CA ILE A 19 -6.95 1.56 -13.40
C ILE A 19 -6.78 2.74 -14.36
N TYR A 20 -7.91 3.32 -14.79
CA TYR A 20 -8.00 4.47 -15.69
C TYR A 20 -7.56 5.77 -14.98
N ALA A 21 -6.30 5.85 -14.57
CA ALA A 21 -5.69 7.06 -14.08
C ALA A 21 -4.71 7.59 -15.14
N SER A 22 -5.02 8.75 -15.71
CA SER A 22 -4.18 9.38 -16.75
C SER A 22 -2.79 9.77 -16.25
N SER A 23 -2.59 9.88 -14.94
CA SER A 23 -1.32 10.23 -14.31
C SER A 23 -0.77 9.07 -13.49
N ILE A 24 0.54 8.81 -13.64
CA ILE A 24 1.28 7.80 -12.87
C ILE A 24 1.17 8.07 -11.36
N PHE A 25 1.18 9.35 -10.96
CA PHE A 25 1.00 9.74 -9.56
C PHE A 25 -0.37 9.36 -9.04
N ALA A 26 -1.44 9.67 -9.79
CA ALA A 26 -2.80 9.32 -9.42
C ALA A 26 -3.00 7.80 -9.38
N ARG A 27 -2.47 7.07 -10.37
CA ARG A 27 -2.51 5.60 -10.40
C ARG A 27 -1.86 5.01 -9.16
N SER A 28 -0.65 5.48 -8.82
CA SER A 28 0.11 4.99 -7.66
C SER A 28 -0.58 5.32 -6.35
N PHE A 29 -1.22 6.49 -6.26
CA PHE A 29 -2.01 6.89 -5.09
C PHE A 29 -3.18 5.93 -4.86
N VAL A 30 -3.95 5.62 -5.91
CA VAL A 30 -5.09 4.70 -5.84
C VAL A 30 -4.64 3.28 -5.47
N ILE A 31 -3.57 2.78 -6.09
CA ILE A 31 -3.05 1.45 -5.79
C ILE A 31 -2.59 1.36 -4.33
N ALA A 32 -1.89 2.38 -3.82
CA ALA A 32 -1.40 2.41 -2.45
C ALA A 32 -2.50 2.48 -1.39
N LEU A 33 -3.69 3.02 -1.71
CA LEU A 33 -4.81 3.03 -0.78
C LEU A 33 -5.27 1.63 -0.39
N ILE A 34 -5.27 0.68 -1.32
CA ILE A 34 -5.74 -0.69 -1.09
C ILE A 34 -4.95 -1.39 0.05
N PRO A 35 -3.61 -1.56 -0.05
CA PRO A 35 -2.85 -2.17 1.02
C PRO A 35 -2.83 -1.31 2.29
N THR A 36 -2.92 0.01 2.18
CA THR A 36 -2.99 0.91 3.33
C THR A 36 -4.26 0.66 4.15
N LEU A 37 -5.43 0.65 3.51
CA LEU A 37 -6.70 0.42 4.19
C LEU A 37 -6.74 -0.97 4.83
N ILE A 38 -6.25 -1.99 4.12
CA ILE A 38 -6.19 -3.35 4.66
C ILE A 38 -5.23 -3.42 5.85
N THR A 39 -4.09 -2.74 5.81
CA THR A 39 -3.17 -2.70 6.94
C THR A 39 -3.80 -1.99 8.16
N LEU A 40 -4.38 -0.81 7.94
CA LEU A 40 -4.92 0.05 9.00
C LEU A 40 -6.19 -0.51 9.65
N PHE A 41 -7.06 -1.12 8.87
CA PHE A 41 -8.39 -1.55 9.33
C PHE A 41 -8.53 -3.07 9.47
N VAL A 42 -7.60 -3.86 8.94
CA VAL A 42 -7.62 -5.32 9.09
C VAL A 42 -6.42 -5.81 9.92
N PHE A 43 -5.19 -5.58 9.47
CA PHE A 43 -4.02 -6.12 10.17
C PHE A 43 -3.81 -5.52 11.56
N PHE A 44 -3.81 -4.20 11.66
CA PHE A 44 -3.58 -3.53 12.94
C PHE A 44 -4.59 -3.90 14.03
N PRO A 45 -5.93 -3.82 13.82
CA PRO A 45 -6.88 -4.15 14.86
C PRO A 45 -6.98 -5.66 15.13
N PHE A 46 -7.03 -6.52 14.10
CA PHE A 46 -7.40 -7.93 14.28
C PHE A 46 -6.20 -8.87 14.46
N TYR A 47 -5.03 -8.53 13.92
CA TYR A 47 -3.87 -9.43 13.93
C TYR A 47 -2.71 -8.90 14.80
N GLU A 48 -2.52 -7.59 14.87
CA GLU A 48 -1.41 -6.99 15.64
C GLU A 48 -1.84 -6.35 16.98
N GLY A 49 -3.14 -6.18 17.21
CA GLY A 49 -3.67 -5.55 18.44
C GLY A 49 -3.27 -4.08 18.61
N LYS A 50 -3.02 -3.36 17.51
CA LYS A 50 -2.53 -1.96 17.51
C LYS A 50 -3.63 -0.90 17.38
N GLY A 51 -4.86 -1.30 17.70
CA GLY A 51 -6.03 -0.45 17.56
C GLY A 51 -6.39 -0.15 16.11
N VAL A 52 -7.57 0.45 15.94
CA VAL A 52 -8.06 0.87 14.61
C VAL A 52 -7.14 1.96 14.05
N ALA A 53 -6.74 1.81 12.79
CA ALA A 53 -5.80 2.69 12.10
C ALA A 53 -4.42 2.83 12.77
N GLY A 54 -4.05 1.92 13.67
CA GLY A 54 -2.73 1.96 14.32
C GLY A 54 -2.58 3.13 15.29
N LEU A 55 -3.69 3.71 15.77
CA LEU A 55 -3.67 4.88 16.64
C LEU A 55 -2.99 4.61 17.99
N SER A 56 -2.88 3.35 18.42
CA SER A 56 -2.13 3.02 19.64
C SER A 56 -0.61 3.20 19.48
N LEU A 57 -0.10 3.23 18.24
CA LEU A 57 1.31 3.51 17.94
C LEU A 57 1.61 5.02 17.79
N GLY A 58 0.56 5.85 17.70
CA GLY A 58 0.67 7.28 17.48
C GLY A 58 -0.28 7.79 16.41
N ILE A 59 -0.63 9.08 16.50
CA ILE A 59 -1.61 9.71 15.60
C ILE A 59 -1.14 9.82 14.15
N LEU A 60 0.18 9.79 13.92
CA LEU A 60 0.78 9.87 12.58
C LEU A 60 0.91 8.51 11.88
N THR A 61 0.61 7.41 12.57
CA THR A 61 0.73 6.05 12.02
C THR A 61 -0.04 5.86 10.70
N PRO A 62 -1.32 6.30 10.56
CA PRO A 62 -2.05 6.19 9.30
C PRO A 62 -1.34 6.87 8.13
N PHE A 63 -0.79 8.06 8.38
CA PHE A 63 -0.10 8.85 7.36
C PHE A 63 1.21 8.17 6.93
N LEU A 64 2.00 7.67 7.89
CA LEU A 64 3.26 6.99 7.59
C LEU A 64 3.03 5.70 6.81
N VAL A 65 2.05 4.89 7.21
CA VAL A 65 1.70 3.64 6.49
C VAL A 65 1.32 3.96 5.05
N PHE A 66 0.45 4.94 4.84
CA PHE A 66 0.07 5.39 3.51
C PHE A 66 1.28 5.87 2.69
N PHE A 67 2.12 6.71 3.28
CA PHE A 67 3.29 7.28 2.63
C PHE A 67 4.26 6.20 2.13
N PHE A 68 4.56 5.18 2.94
CA PHE A 68 5.45 4.09 2.53
C PHE A 68 4.83 3.22 1.43
N PHE A 69 3.54 2.89 1.53
CA PHE A 69 2.85 2.17 0.44
C PHE A 69 2.78 2.98 -0.85
N TRP A 70 2.62 4.30 -0.74
CA TRP A 70 2.58 5.18 -1.89
C TRP A 70 3.94 5.29 -2.58
N ILE A 71 5.04 5.43 -1.82
CA ILE A 71 6.40 5.38 -2.39
C ILE A 71 6.64 4.05 -3.08
N TRP A 72 6.31 2.94 -2.44
CA TRP A 72 6.45 1.61 -3.02
C TRP A 72 5.63 1.47 -4.33
N SER A 73 4.39 1.96 -4.33
CA SER A 73 3.56 1.93 -5.53
C SER A 73 4.10 2.83 -6.63
N LEU A 74 4.64 4.00 -6.27
CA LEU A 74 5.19 4.95 -7.23
C LEU A 74 6.45 4.41 -7.91
N THR A 75 7.35 3.81 -7.13
CA THR A 75 8.57 3.19 -7.68
C THR A 75 8.22 1.99 -8.57
N ALA A 76 7.24 1.16 -8.19
CA ALA A 76 6.73 0.08 -9.03
C ALA A 76 6.11 0.60 -10.33
N ALA A 77 5.28 1.65 -10.26
CA ALA A 77 4.65 2.27 -11.45
C ALA A 77 5.69 2.83 -12.43
N ILE A 78 6.74 3.47 -11.90
CA ILE A 78 7.85 4.00 -12.71
C ILE A 78 8.62 2.84 -13.34
N SER A 79 8.95 1.80 -12.57
CA SER A 79 9.67 0.62 -13.08
C SER A 79 8.92 -0.05 -14.24
N LEU A 80 7.59 -0.22 -14.12
CA LEU A 80 6.75 -0.78 -15.18
C LEU A 80 6.62 0.10 -16.42
N ARG A 81 6.85 1.40 -16.29
CA ARG A 81 6.85 2.33 -17.44
C ARG A 81 8.19 2.35 -18.17
N VAL A 82 9.28 2.08 -17.46
CA VAL A 82 10.65 2.12 -18.00
C VAL A 82 11.07 0.76 -18.58
N SER A 83 10.47 -0.34 -18.13
CA SER A 83 10.69 -1.70 -18.65
C SER A 83 9.95 -1.93 -19.96
#